data_AF-A0A3C0FX61-F1
#
_entry.id   AF-A0A3C0FX61-F1
#
_cell.length_a   1.000
_cell.length_b   1.000
_cell.length_c   1.000
_cell.angle_alpha   90.00
_cell.angle_beta   90.00
_cell.angle_gamma   90.00
#
_symmetry.space_group_name_H-M   'P 1'
#
loop_
_entity.id
_entity.type
_entity.pdbx_description
1 polymer ?
#
loop_
_entity_poly.entity_id
_entity_poly.type
_entity_poly.pdbx_seq_one_letter_code
_entity_poly.pdbx_strand_id
1 'polypeptide(L)'
;DATIVIWTTTPWTIPGNRAISYGEDIEYSVIEVTETAEEAWATVGEKMAVCTDLLEDLCKNGRVTGHKVVGTFKGSELEGTVAAHPFRGLGYDFDVPLLAADYVTTDTGTGFVHTAPTHGPDDYQTGLKYGLEVPEMVDGDGAYYQTVPLFAGERIYDENGKEAGANEAVIAKLIEVGALLSRGRLKHSYPCSWRSKAPVIYRTTPQWFISMQDNDLREKALNAIDNTRFVPEAGRNRLHSMIANRPDWCVSRQRAWGVPITVFIEKSTRQPLRDQEVLDRVYEAFCEEGADAWFTRDAQYFLGDKYNAEDFEQVTDVLDVWFDSGSTHAFVLEERQDLKWPADLYLEGSDQHRGWFHSSLLESCGTRGRAPYEAVLTHGFVLDGEGRKMSKSLGNVIAPNDVINKLGADILRLWVVSSDYHDDLRISHEIIQRHSDIYRRLRNTLRFLLGNLAEFSEEEKVADNELPELERWVLHRLSHLDDMVRKTTADYDFHSMFIELHNFCALDMSAFYLDIRKDALYCDAPSSLRRRAARTVMDRVFDCLVRWLAPVLCFTADEAWRARYGADSSVHSETFNTVSDGWKDDAL
;
A
#
# COMPACT_ATOMS: atom_id res chain seq x y z
N ASP A 1 5.41 44.76 27.29
CA ASP A 1 5.99 43.69 26.45
C ASP A 1 6.38 42.51 27.32
N ALA A 2 6.23 41.30 26.80
CA ALA A 2 6.57 40.04 27.47
C ALA A 2 7.26 39.10 26.47
N THR A 3 8.18 38.28 26.97
CA THR A 3 8.92 37.29 26.18
C THR A 3 8.08 36.02 26.01
N ILE A 4 7.91 35.54 24.78
CA ILE A 4 7.32 34.23 24.53
C ILE A 4 8.38 33.17 24.77
N VAL A 5 8.14 32.26 25.72
CA VAL A 5 9.10 31.19 25.99
C VAL A 5 8.79 29.98 25.12
N ILE A 6 9.76 29.55 24.33
CA ILE A 6 9.69 28.34 23.51
C ILE A 6 10.54 27.22 24.11
N TRP A 7 10.21 25.98 23.76
CA TRP A 7 11.01 24.80 24.10
C TRP A 7 11.34 23.99 22.85
N THR A 8 12.59 23.52 22.75
CA THR A 8 13.04 22.68 21.63
C THR A 8 14.08 21.67 22.09
N THR A 9 14.07 20.48 21.49
CA THR A 9 15.13 19.46 21.62
C THR A 9 16.17 19.54 20.49
N THR A 10 15.94 20.38 19.48
CA THR A 10 16.80 20.57 18.32
C THR A 10 17.28 22.02 18.20
N PRO A 11 18.22 22.48 19.05
CA PRO A 11 18.73 23.86 19.02
C PRO A 11 19.18 24.32 17.63
N TRP A 12 19.79 23.44 16.84
CA TRP A 12 20.19 23.72 15.45
C TRP A 12 19.03 24.17 14.52
N THR A 13 17.78 24.00 14.90
CA THR A 13 16.64 24.47 14.10
C THR A 13 16.25 25.92 14.37
N ILE A 14 16.74 26.54 15.45
CA ILE A 14 16.40 27.92 15.84
C ILE A 14 16.70 28.95 14.75
N PRO A 15 17.85 28.90 14.04
CA PRO A 15 18.09 29.80 12.90
C PRO A 15 17.00 29.75 11.81
N GLY A 16 16.37 28.59 11.63
CA GLY A 16 15.31 28.36 10.64
C GLY A 16 13.93 28.81 11.10
N ASN A 17 13.79 29.34 12.32
CA ASN A 17 12.50 29.75 12.86
C ASN A 17 11.87 30.87 12.03
N ARG A 18 10.58 30.72 11.71
CA ARG A 18 9.78 31.68 10.93
C ARG A 18 8.42 32.00 11.55
N ALA A 19 7.98 31.25 12.56
CA ALA A 19 6.78 31.56 13.33
C ALA A 19 6.86 30.92 14.72
N ILE A 20 5.93 31.24 15.61
CA ILE A 20 5.70 30.53 16.86
C ILE A 20 4.26 30.02 16.86
N SER A 21 4.09 28.71 16.91
CA SER A 21 2.78 28.06 16.93
C SER A 21 2.19 28.00 18.35
N TYR A 22 0.88 28.24 18.46
CA TYR A 22 0.09 28.17 19.70
C TYR A 22 -1.25 27.46 19.45
N GLY A 23 -1.89 26.96 20.50
CA GLY A 23 -3.23 26.36 20.41
C GLY A 23 -4.33 27.36 20.74
N GLU A 24 -5.34 27.52 19.88
CA GLU A 24 -6.39 28.54 20.05
C GLU A 24 -7.22 28.35 21.32
N ASP A 25 -7.45 27.09 21.71
CA ASP A 25 -8.26 26.73 22.87
C ASP A 25 -7.47 26.60 24.19
N ILE A 26 -6.15 26.78 24.15
CA ILE A 26 -5.27 26.68 25.31
C ILE A 26 -5.29 27.99 26.12
N GLU A 27 -5.27 27.90 27.45
CA GLU A 27 -5.12 29.06 28.32
C GLU A 27 -3.64 29.38 28.55
N TYR A 28 -3.27 30.65 28.43
CA TYR A 28 -1.92 31.16 28.60
C TYR A 28 -1.86 32.19 29.72
N SER A 29 -0.72 32.26 30.39
CA SER A 29 -0.42 33.17 31.49
C SER A 29 0.80 34.02 31.17
N VAL A 30 0.72 35.32 31.43
CA VAL A 30 1.91 36.19 31.56
C VAL A 30 2.31 36.24 33.01
N ILE A 31 3.55 35.85 33.32
CA ILE A 31 4.13 35.99 34.64
C ILE A 31 5.19 37.09 34.66
N GLU A 32 5.35 37.73 35.81
CA GLU A 32 6.48 38.60 36.13
C GLU A 32 7.34 37.88 37.18
N VAL A 33 8.63 37.69 36.87
CA VAL A 33 9.58 37.01 37.76
C VAL A 33 9.85 37.92 38.96
N THR A 34 9.64 37.42 40.18
CA THR A 34 9.88 38.19 41.42
C THR A 34 11.09 37.69 42.20
N GLU A 35 11.46 36.42 42.04
CA GLU A 35 12.60 35.79 42.72
C GLU A 35 13.15 34.63 41.89
N THR A 36 14.48 34.46 41.91
CA THR A 36 15.21 33.41 41.19
C THR A 36 16.22 32.74 42.11
N ALA A 37 16.54 31.47 41.85
CA ALA A 37 17.65 30.79 42.51
C ALA A 37 19.02 31.24 41.94
N GLU A 38 20.11 30.81 42.59
CA GLU A 38 21.47 31.04 42.08
C GLU A 38 21.67 30.40 40.69
N GLU A 39 22.44 31.10 39.84
CA GLU A 39 22.73 30.74 38.43
C GLU A 39 21.48 30.57 37.54
N ALA A 40 20.37 31.25 37.86
CA ALA A 40 19.24 31.36 36.94
C ALA A 40 19.61 32.30 35.77
N TRP A 41 19.13 31.97 34.57
CA TRP A 41 19.18 32.89 33.43
C TRP A 41 17.99 33.86 33.40
N ALA A 42 16.89 33.54 34.10
CA ALA A 42 15.76 34.44 34.27
C ALA A 42 16.16 35.70 35.05
N THR A 43 15.61 36.85 34.68
CA THR A 43 15.87 38.12 35.38
C THR A 43 14.66 38.56 36.21
N VAL A 44 14.88 39.05 37.44
CA VAL A 44 13.81 39.64 38.26
C VAL A 44 13.20 40.86 37.55
N GLY A 45 11.87 40.88 37.42
CA GLY A 45 11.10 41.86 36.67
C GLY A 45 10.82 41.49 35.21
N GLU A 46 11.44 40.42 34.70
CA GLU A 46 11.17 39.90 33.36
C GLU A 46 9.74 39.36 33.27
N LYS A 47 9.06 39.67 32.16
CA LYS A 47 7.71 39.16 31.87
C LYS A 47 7.77 38.05 30.84
N MET A 48 7.19 36.90 31.15
CA MET A 48 7.22 35.71 30.28
C MET A 48 5.80 35.19 30.03
N ALA A 49 5.49 34.82 28.79
CA ALA A 49 4.26 34.13 28.45
C ALA A 49 4.50 32.61 28.34
N VAL A 50 3.58 31.84 28.90
CA VAL A 50 3.60 30.36 28.92
C VAL A 50 2.18 29.82 28.99
N CYS A 51 1.95 28.59 28.51
CA CYS A 51 0.72 27.87 28.79
C CYS A 51 0.51 27.74 30.30
N THR A 52 -0.69 28.06 30.78
CA THR A 52 -1.02 28.08 32.21
C THR A 52 -0.73 26.74 32.88
N ASP A 53 -1.06 25.63 32.20
CA ASP A 53 -0.83 24.26 32.72
C ASP A 53 0.66 23.89 32.82
N LEU A 54 1.54 24.57 32.07
CA LEU A 54 2.98 24.30 32.03
C LEU A 54 3.81 25.32 32.83
N LEU A 55 3.15 26.24 33.53
CA LEU A 55 3.78 27.32 34.28
C LEU A 55 4.70 26.80 35.41
N GLU A 56 4.24 25.80 36.17
CA GLU A 56 5.03 25.23 37.26
C GLU A 56 6.32 24.57 36.75
N ASP A 57 6.21 23.81 35.65
CA ASP A 57 7.36 23.17 35.00
C ASP A 57 8.34 24.19 34.41
N LEU A 58 7.83 25.26 33.80
CA LEU A 58 8.64 26.39 33.36
C LEU A 58 9.42 26.99 34.53
N CYS A 59 8.74 27.31 35.63
CA CYS A 59 9.39 27.95 36.78
C CYS A 59 10.47 27.06 37.39
N LYS A 60 10.17 25.77 37.54
CA LYS A 60 11.12 24.77 38.03
C LYS A 60 12.35 24.67 37.13
N ASN A 61 12.16 24.56 35.81
CA ASN A 61 13.26 24.41 34.86
C ASN A 61 14.07 25.72 34.68
N GLY A 62 13.40 26.87 34.73
CA GLY A 62 14.01 28.21 34.66
C GLY A 62 14.63 28.70 35.97
N ARG A 63 14.57 27.90 37.04
CA ARG A 63 15.02 28.26 38.40
C ARG A 63 14.36 29.53 38.95
N VAL A 64 13.11 29.76 38.59
CA VAL A 64 12.26 30.85 39.11
C VAL A 64 11.59 30.36 40.40
N THR A 65 11.95 30.97 41.53
CA THR A 65 11.44 30.59 42.87
C THR A 65 10.24 31.42 43.30
N GLY A 66 10.03 32.58 42.69
CA GLY A 66 8.88 33.43 42.92
C GLY A 66 8.45 34.13 41.64
N HIS A 67 7.14 34.16 41.39
CA HIS A 67 6.55 34.87 40.26
C HIS A 67 5.17 35.43 40.63
N LYS A 68 4.71 36.40 39.84
CA LYS A 68 3.36 36.96 39.91
C LYS A 68 2.67 36.82 38.56
N VAL A 69 1.48 36.24 38.52
CA VAL A 69 0.65 36.26 37.30
C VAL A 69 0.14 37.69 37.06
N VAL A 70 0.51 38.26 35.92
CA VAL A 70 0.15 39.63 35.50
C VAL A 70 -1.15 39.62 34.71
N GLY A 71 -1.45 38.52 34.01
CA GLY A 71 -2.70 38.32 33.29
C GLY A 71 -2.78 36.91 32.71
N THR A 72 -3.99 36.49 32.40
CA THR A 72 -4.29 35.24 31.68
C THR A 72 -5.15 35.58 30.46
N PHE A 73 -5.01 34.80 29.40
CA PHE A 73 -5.72 34.99 28.15
C PHE A 73 -5.86 33.66 27.42
N LYS A 74 -6.86 33.56 26.55
CA LYS A 74 -7.06 32.40 25.69
C LYS A 74 -6.16 32.49 24.46
N GLY A 75 -5.69 31.36 23.94
CA GLY A 75 -4.83 31.32 22.75
C GLY A 75 -5.39 32.09 21.56
N SER A 76 -6.70 32.06 21.33
CA SER A 76 -7.38 32.86 20.30
C SER A 76 -7.10 34.37 20.36
N GLU A 77 -6.68 34.91 21.52
CA GLU A 77 -6.33 36.32 21.69
C GLU A 77 -4.90 36.65 21.22
N LEU A 78 -4.09 35.65 20.85
CA LEU A 78 -2.73 35.83 20.32
C LEU A 78 -2.71 36.16 18.83
N GLU A 79 -3.85 36.07 18.13
CA GLU A 79 -3.94 36.36 16.71
C GLU A 79 -3.38 37.75 16.37
N GLY A 80 -2.52 37.82 15.35
CA GLY A 80 -1.86 39.05 14.93
C GLY A 80 -0.67 39.48 15.78
N THR A 81 -0.31 38.73 16.83
CA THR A 81 0.90 38.99 17.63
C THR A 81 2.16 38.67 16.82
N VAL A 82 3.16 39.53 16.94
CA VAL A 82 4.47 39.38 16.30
C VAL A 82 5.56 39.42 17.36
N ALA A 83 6.47 38.46 17.30
CA ALA A 83 7.67 38.37 18.11
C ALA A 83 8.92 38.79 17.32
N ALA A 84 9.98 39.13 18.04
CA ALA A 84 11.32 39.28 17.49
C ALA A 84 12.07 37.95 17.56
N HIS A 85 12.85 37.63 16.51
CA HIS A 85 13.77 36.51 16.55
C HIS A 85 14.82 36.70 17.66
N PRO A 86 15.28 35.65 18.39
CA PRO A 86 16.30 35.79 19.42
C PRO A 86 17.64 36.36 18.91
N PHE A 87 17.89 36.25 17.60
CA PHE A 87 19.07 36.81 16.94
C PHE A 87 18.78 38.08 16.10
N ARG A 88 17.69 38.80 16.40
CA ARG A 88 17.36 40.06 15.73
C ARG A 88 18.53 41.05 15.85
N GLY A 89 18.86 41.76 14.76
CA GLY A 89 20.05 42.60 14.64
C GLY A 89 21.34 41.86 14.25
N LEU A 90 21.31 40.52 14.12
CA LEU A 90 22.47 39.69 13.76
C LEU A 90 22.23 38.89 12.45
N GLY A 91 21.46 39.45 11.52
CA GLY A 91 21.08 38.78 10.26
C GLY A 91 19.71 38.09 10.29
N TYR A 92 18.94 38.28 11.37
CA TYR A 92 17.59 37.71 11.56
C TYR A 92 16.56 38.83 11.82
N ASP A 93 16.50 39.82 10.94
CA ASP A 93 15.73 41.06 11.14
C ASP A 93 14.25 40.99 10.74
N PHE A 94 13.79 39.79 10.38
CA PHE A 94 12.40 39.50 10.05
C PHE A 94 11.52 39.39 11.30
N ASP A 95 10.23 39.58 11.07
CA ASP A 95 9.18 39.42 12.09
C ASP A 95 8.79 37.94 12.23
N VAL A 96 8.52 37.50 13.45
CA VAL A 96 8.13 36.12 13.77
C VAL A 96 6.67 36.12 14.24
N PRO A 97 5.69 35.89 13.34
CA PRO A 97 4.28 35.86 13.71
C PRO A 97 3.97 34.68 14.64
N LEU A 98 2.98 34.89 15.51
CA LEU A 98 2.35 33.80 16.26
C LEU A 98 1.21 33.22 15.43
N LEU A 99 1.18 31.89 15.25
CA LEU A 99 0.21 31.20 14.40
C LEU A 99 -0.56 30.13 15.15
N ALA A 100 -1.88 30.07 14.92
CA ALA A 100 -2.73 29.02 15.45
C ALA A 100 -2.43 27.67 14.77
N ALA A 101 -2.23 26.64 15.59
CA ALA A 101 -1.93 25.28 15.16
C ALA A 101 -2.52 24.21 16.07
N ASP A 102 -3.15 23.20 15.47
CA ASP A 102 -3.90 22.15 16.18
C ASP A 102 -2.98 21.08 16.80
N TYR A 103 -1.71 21.06 16.44
CA TYR A 103 -0.72 20.09 16.95
C TYR A 103 -0.04 20.53 18.25
N VAL A 104 -0.33 21.74 18.74
CA VAL A 104 0.22 22.25 20.00
C VAL A 104 -0.52 21.60 21.17
N THR A 105 0.22 21.00 22.09
CA THR A 105 -0.35 20.34 23.28
C THR A 105 0.14 20.98 24.58
N THR A 106 -0.51 20.63 25.69
CA THR A 106 -0.16 21.08 27.04
C THR A 106 0.65 20.05 27.83
N ASP A 107 1.08 18.95 27.20
CA ASP A 107 1.77 17.84 27.87
C ASP A 107 3.26 18.07 28.09
N THR A 108 3.92 18.89 27.25
CA THR A 108 5.38 19.07 27.29
C THR A 108 5.81 20.43 26.71
N GLY A 109 6.92 20.97 27.21
CA GLY A 109 7.47 22.24 26.74
C GLY A 109 6.84 23.44 27.44
N THR A 110 6.36 24.41 26.66
CA THR A 110 5.80 25.67 27.18
C THR A 110 4.42 26.03 26.61
N GLY A 111 3.87 25.18 25.74
CA GLY A 111 2.66 25.46 24.95
C GLY A 111 2.88 26.48 23.82
N PHE A 112 4.14 26.86 23.56
CA PHE A 112 4.57 27.61 22.37
C PHE A 112 5.63 26.80 21.63
N VAL A 113 5.41 26.55 20.34
CA VAL A 113 6.28 25.73 19.51
C VAL A 113 6.95 26.61 18.46
N HIS A 114 8.28 26.73 18.52
CA HIS A 114 9.04 27.40 17.46
C HIS A 114 8.80 26.64 16.15
N THR A 115 8.57 27.37 15.05
CA THR A 115 8.19 26.78 13.77
C THR A 115 9.28 27.05 12.76
N ALA A 116 9.98 26.00 12.36
CA ALA A 116 11.02 26.01 11.33
C ALA A 116 10.55 25.17 10.14
N PRO A 117 9.91 25.78 9.11
CA PRO A 117 9.27 25.05 7.99
C PRO A 117 10.20 24.09 7.23
N THR A 118 11.51 24.22 7.40
CA THR A 118 12.52 23.43 6.70
C THR A 118 12.88 22.13 7.39
N HIS A 119 12.47 21.96 8.65
CA HIS A 119 12.96 20.91 9.55
C HIS A 119 11.85 20.19 10.34
N GLY A 120 10.59 20.46 10.03
CA GLY A 120 9.43 19.80 10.65
C GLY A 120 8.30 19.59 9.63
N PRO A 121 7.68 18.39 9.55
CA PRO A 121 6.52 18.17 8.69
C PRO A 121 5.34 19.08 9.04
N ASP A 122 4.98 19.20 10.31
CA ASP A 122 3.89 20.06 10.78
C ASP A 122 4.23 21.55 10.59
N ASP A 123 5.51 21.90 10.82
CA ASP A 123 6.03 23.24 10.57
C ASP A 123 5.95 23.61 9.09
N TYR A 124 6.25 22.66 8.19
CA TYR A 124 6.14 22.85 6.74
C TYR A 124 4.69 23.04 6.31
N GLN A 125 3.76 22.24 6.84
CA GLN A 125 2.31 22.39 6.56
C GLN A 125 1.78 23.73 7.06
N THR A 126 2.21 24.16 8.26
CA THR A 126 1.89 25.49 8.80
C THR A 126 2.48 26.59 7.91
N GLY A 127 3.72 26.40 7.48
CA GLY A 127 4.38 27.30 6.54
C GLY A 127 3.63 27.43 5.22
N LEU A 128 3.14 26.33 4.64
CA LEU A 128 2.30 26.35 3.45
C LEU A 128 0.95 27.04 3.69
N LYS A 129 0.27 26.72 4.80
CA LYS A 129 -1.04 27.28 5.14
C LYS A 129 -1.01 28.80 5.26
N TYR A 130 0.04 29.35 5.88
CA TYR A 130 0.16 30.78 6.17
C TYR A 130 1.16 31.52 5.27
N GLY A 131 1.73 30.84 4.26
CA GLY A 131 2.67 31.45 3.30
C GLY A 131 3.99 31.90 3.92
N LEU A 132 4.53 31.15 4.89
CA LEU A 132 5.83 31.44 5.49
C LEU A 132 6.97 31.19 4.49
N GLU A 133 8.03 31.98 4.61
CA GLU A 133 9.29 31.71 3.93
C GLU A 133 9.85 30.34 4.38
N VAL A 134 10.39 29.57 3.44
CA VAL A 134 11.03 28.27 3.69
C VAL A 134 12.53 28.43 3.42
N PRO A 135 13.34 28.82 4.43
CA PRO A 135 14.73 29.18 4.21
C PRO A 135 15.66 27.98 3.97
N GLU A 136 16.60 28.08 3.04
CA GLU A 136 17.60 27.03 2.84
C GLU A 136 18.64 27.07 3.96
N MET A 137 18.48 26.19 4.96
CA MET A 137 19.34 26.19 6.15
C MET A 137 20.49 25.19 6.06
N VAL A 138 20.20 23.93 5.72
CA VAL A 138 21.15 22.81 5.82
C VAL A 138 21.30 22.13 4.47
N ASP A 139 22.54 21.83 4.10
CA ASP A 139 22.89 21.22 2.82
C ASP A 139 22.76 19.68 2.78
N GLY A 140 23.21 19.10 1.67
CA GLY A 140 23.30 17.66 1.40
C GLY A 140 23.98 16.84 2.49
N ASP A 141 25.05 17.40 3.05
CA ASP A 141 26.01 16.76 3.95
C ASP A 141 25.72 17.02 5.43
N GLY A 142 24.64 17.74 5.72
CA GLY A 142 24.24 18.07 7.09
C GLY A 142 25.03 19.23 7.70
N ALA A 143 25.58 20.13 6.87
CA ALA A 143 26.18 21.39 7.29
C ALA A 143 25.24 22.56 6.98
N TYR A 144 25.30 23.66 7.75
CA TYR A 144 24.60 24.87 7.35
C TYR A 144 25.18 25.45 6.06
N TYR A 145 24.32 25.96 5.18
CA TYR A 145 24.74 26.72 4.02
C TYR A 145 25.55 27.95 4.42
N GLN A 146 26.43 28.40 3.53
CA GLN A 146 27.26 29.60 3.75
C GLN A 146 26.45 30.89 3.89
N THR A 147 25.19 30.87 3.45
CA THR A 147 24.23 31.98 3.56
C THR A 147 23.61 32.10 4.96
N VAL A 148 23.73 31.08 5.82
CA VAL A 148 23.15 31.09 7.16
C VAL A 148 23.96 32.01 8.08
N PRO A 149 23.40 33.14 8.55
CA PRO A 149 24.15 34.06 9.41
C PRO A 149 24.59 33.39 10.71
N LEU A 150 25.79 33.71 11.19
CA LEU A 150 26.41 33.23 12.43
C LEU A 150 26.87 31.76 12.45
N PHE A 151 26.23 30.87 11.69
CA PHE A 151 26.44 29.41 11.81
C PHE A 151 26.91 28.73 10.52
N ALA A 152 27.26 29.50 9.49
CA ALA A 152 27.73 29.00 8.19
C ALA A 152 28.79 27.89 8.34
N GLY A 153 28.53 26.73 7.71
CA GLY A 153 29.45 25.59 7.70
C GLY A 153 29.44 24.70 8.95
N GLU A 154 28.79 25.09 10.04
CA GLU A 154 28.64 24.22 11.21
C GLU A 154 27.80 22.98 10.86
N ARG A 155 28.21 21.82 11.37
CA ARG A 155 27.55 20.53 11.10
C ARG A 155 26.61 20.13 12.22
N ILE A 156 25.47 19.55 11.85
CA ILE A 156 24.50 18.99 12.80
C ILE A 156 25.00 17.66 13.35
N TYR A 157 25.39 16.76 12.44
CA TYR A 157 26.03 15.49 12.77
C TYR A 157 27.32 15.33 11.95
N ASP A 158 28.31 14.64 12.51
CA ASP A 158 29.52 14.25 11.79
C ASP A 158 29.25 13.07 10.83
N GLU A 159 30.26 12.71 10.05
CA GLU A 159 30.22 11.58 9.10
C GLU A 159 29.91 10.21 9.75
N ASN A 160 30.08 10.09 11.06
CA ASN A 160 29.79 8.89 11.84
C ASN A 160 28.41 8.96 12.53
N GLY A 161 27.64 10.02 12.30
CA GLY A 161 26.33 10.23 12.92
C GLY A 161 26.40 10.65 14.40
N LYS A 162 27.53 11.18 14.86
CA LYS A 162 27.65 11.79 16.20
C LYS A 162 27.31 13.27 16.15
N GLU A 163 26.82 13.79 17.26
CA GLU A 163 26.51 15.22 17.40
C GLU A 163 27.74 16.07 17.12
N ALA A 164 27.57 17.08 16.26
CA ALA A 164 28.63 18.01 15.86
C ALA A 164 28.35 19.44 16.39
N GLY A 165 29.11 20.43 15.92
CA GLY A 165 29.19 21.78 16.52
C GLY A 165 27.91 22.62 16.46
N ALA A 166 26.94 22.32 15.59
CA ALA A 166 25.79 23.20 15.35
C ALA A 166 24.94 23.45 16.61
N ASN A 167 24.63 22.40 17.39
CA ASN A 167 23.84 22.58 18.62
C ASN A 167 24.60 23.41 19.66
N GLU A 168 25.89 23.15 19.83
CA GLU A 168 26.74 23.88 20.77
C GLU A 168 26.87 25.37 20.37
N ALA A 169 27.08 25.64 19.08
CA ALA A 169 27.19 26.99 18.54
C ALA A 169 25.91 27.80 18.75
N VAL A 170 24.74 27.21 18.44
CA VAL A 170 23.45 27.90 18.63
C VAL A 170 23.16 28.14 20.11
N ILE A 171 23.40 27.15 20.98
CA ILE A 171 23.21 27.33 22.43
C ILE A 171 24.15 28.42 22.97
N ALA A 172 25.42 28.41 22.57
CA ALA A 172 26.39 29.43 22.99
C ALA A 172 25.92 30.83 22.57
N LYS A 173 25.37 30.98 21.36
CA LYS A 173 24.86 32.25 20.89
C LYS A 173 23.60 32.70 21.62
N LEU A 174 22.68 31.78 21.95
CA LEU A 174 21.50 32.08 22.78
C LEU A 174 21.87 32.57 24.18
N ILE A 175 22.94 32.02 24.76
CA ILE A 175 23.49 32.50 26.05
C ILE A 175 24.07 33.90 25.89
N GLU A 176 24.87 34.13 24.85
CA GLU A 176 25.52 35.43 24.59
C GLU A 176 24.51 36.57 24.45
N VAL A 177 23.39 36.33 23.77
CA VAL A 177 22.34 37.34 23.55
C VAL A 177 21.31 37.39 24.68
N GLY A 178 21.46 36.58 25.73
CA GLY A 178 20.54 36.54 26.88
C GLY A 178 19.14 35.96 26.58
N ALA A 179 19.00 35.15 25.53
CA ALA A 179 17.72 34.55 25.12
C ALA A 179 17.51 33.11 25.64
N LEU A 180 18.47 32.55 26.36
CA LEU A 180 18.35 31.21 26.93
C LEU A 180 17.78 31.26 28.35
N LEU A 181 16.60 30.69 28.59
CA LEU A 181 16.01 30.59 29.93
C LEU A 181 16.52 29.39 30.73
N SER A 182 16.66 28.23 30.08
CA SER A 182 17.08 26.98 30.72
C SER A 182 17.72 26.03 29.71
N ARG A 183 18.56 25.13 30.21
CA ARG A 183 19.18 24.05 29.44
C ARG A 183 19.22 22.76 30.26
N GLY A 184 18.74 21.67 29.66
CA GLY A 184 18.75 20.34 30.26
C GLY A 184 19.11 19.24 29.25
N ARG A 185 19.25 18.01 29.73
CA ARG A 185 19.40 16.82 28.89
C ARG A 185 18.16 15.94 29.02
N LEU A 186 17.57 15.58 27.89
CA LEU A 186 16.41 14.70 27.81
C LEU A 186 16.80 13.41 27.08
N LYS A 187 16.38 12.27 27.60
CA LYS A 187 16.51 10.98 26.91
C LYS A 187 15.14 10.57 26.38
N HIS A 188 15.01 10.49 25.05
CA HIS A 188 13.78 10.08 24.38
C HIS A 188 14.09 9.23 23.14
N SER A 189 13.04 8.71 22.50
CA SER A 189 13.18 8.01 21.22
C SER A 189 13.37 9.04 20.09
N TYR A 190 14.32 8.79 19.20
CA TYR A 190 14.64 9.65 18.06
C TYR A 190 14.77 8.79 16.80
N PRO A 191 14.28 9.27 15.63
CA PRO A 191 14.39 8.50 14.39
C PRO A 191 15.85 8.32 13.98
N CYS A 192 16.19 7.09 13.61
CA CYS A 192 17.50 6.72 13.10
C CYS A 192 17.37 6.00 11.75
N SER A 193 18.39 6.13 10.92
CA SER A 193 18.53 5.35 9.69
C SER A 193 18.46 3.87 10.02
N TRP A 194 17.53 3.14 9.39
CA TRP A 194 17.37 1.71 9.62
C TRP A 194 18.62 0.90 9.27
N ARG A 195 19.47 1.43 8.37
CA ARG A 195 20.72 0.81 7.91
C ARG A 195 21.93 1.22 8.74
N SER A 196 22.24 2.51 8.83
CA SER A 196 23.46 2.98 9.54
C SER A 196 23.26 3.17 11.03
N LYS A 197 22.00 3.21 11.51
CA LYS A 197 21.61 3.57 12.88
C LYS A 197 21.97 5.00 13.31
N ALA A 198 22.56 5.81 12.42
CA ALA A 198 22.78 7.23 12.64
C ALA A 198 21.44 7.99 12.78
N PRO A 199 21.38 9.05 13.60
CA PRO A 199 20.23 9.96 13.65
C PRO A 199 19.89 10.54 12.28
N VAL A 200 18.62 10.83 12.02
CA VAL A 200 18.18 11.51 10.79
C VAL A 200 17.57 12.86 11.12
N ILE A 201 17.68 13.80 10.18
CA ILE A 201 17.04 15.12 10.25
C ILE A 201 15.99 15.26 9.15
N TYR A 202 14.99 16.10 9.38
CA TYR A 202 14.11 16.56 8.32
C TYR A 202 14.76 17.74 7.61
N ARG A 203 14.70 17.72 6.27
CA ARG A 203 15.21 18.77 5.40
C ARG A 203 14.27 18.93 4.22
N THR A 204 13.86 20.16 3.94
CA THR A 204 13.15 20.48 2.68
C THR A 204 14.11 20.35 1.50
N THR A 205 13.70 19.61 0.48
CA THR A 205 14.45 19.46 -0.77
C THR A 205 13.49 19.67 -1.94
N PRO A 206 13.97 20.21 -3.08
CA PRO A 206 13.20 20.17 -4.32
C PRO A 206 12.85 18.73 -4.67
N GLN A 207 11.59 18.48 -5.02
CA GLN A 207 11.09 17.17 -5.42
C GLN A 207 10.08 17.34 -6.57
N TRP A 208 9.89 16.29 -7.35
CA TRP A 208 8.93 16.21 -8.44
C TRP A 208 7.63 15.60 -7.95
N PHE A 209 6.53 16.30 -8.23
CA PHE A 209 5.18 15.89 -7.84
C PHE A 209 4.28 15.80 -9.07
N ILE A 210 3.40 14.80 -9.06
CA ILE A 210 2.23 14.76 -9.92
C ILE A 210 1.07 15.41 -9.16
N SER A 211 0.57 16.52 -9.70
CA SER A 211 -0.56 17.25 -9.11
C SER A 211 -1.83 16.42 -9.19
N MET A 212 -2.51 16.28 -8.06
CA MET A 212 -3.81 15.62 -7.99
C MET A 212 -4.96 16.55 -8.43
N GLN A 213 -4.72 17.87 -8.46
CA GLN A 213 -5.71 18.87 -8.85
C GLN A 213 -5.62 19.20 -10.34
N ASP A 214 -4.40 19.35 -10.86
CA ASP A 214 -4.22 19.73 -12.26
C ASP A 214 -4.76 18.64 -13.19
N ASN A 215 -5.34 19.06 -14.31
CA ASN A 215 -5.98 18.19 -15.30
C ASN A 215 -7.08 17.28 -14.71
N ASP A 216 -7.69 17.67 -13.58
CA ASP A 216 -8.78 16.99 -12.89
C ASP A 216 -8.45 15.53 -12.53
N LEU A 217 -7.18 15.23 -12.24
CA LEU A 217 -6.72 13.85 -12.01
C LEU A 217 -7.50 13.17 -10.86
N ARG A 218 -7.72 13.88 -9.75
CA ARG A 218 -8.51 13.36 -8.62
C ARG A 218 -9.93 13.01 -9.05
N GLU A 219 -10.61 13.89 -9.78
CA GLU A 219 -11.99 13.66 -10.20
C GLU A 219 -12.09 12.47 -11.17
N LYS A 220 -11.18 12.40 -12.16
CA LYS A 220 -11.09 11.28 -13.09
C LYS A 220 -10.87 9.95 -12.35
N ALA A 221 -9.97 9.93 -11.37
CA ALA A 221 -9.69 8.73 -10.57
C ALA A 221 -10.90 8.30 -9.72
N LEU A 222 -11.62 9.24 -9.11
CA LEU A 222 -12.84 8.94 -8.34
C LEU A 222 -13.94 8.38 -9.25
N ASN A 223 -14.19 9.02 -10.39
CA ASN A 223 -15.16 8.53 -11.39
C ASN A 223 -14.75 7.15 -11.93
N ALA A 224 -13.46 6.90 -12.14
CA ALA A 224 -12.97 5.60 -12.59
C ALA A 224 -13.18 4.50 -11.53
N ILE A 225 -13.01 4.81 -10.24
CA ILE A 225 -13.34 3.88 -9.15
C ILE A 225 -14.83 3.55 -9.16
N ASP A 226 -15.70 4.55 -9.38
CA ASP A 226 -17.14 4.34 -9.40
C ASP A 226 -17.62 3.46 -10.56
N ASN A 227 -16.88 3.47 -11.67
CA ASN A 227 -17.16 2.64 -12.84
C ASN A 227 -16.46 1.27 -12.82
N THR A 228 -15.70 0.95 -11.77
CA THR A 228 -14.98 -0.33 -11.64
C THR A 228 -15.71 -1.28 -10.71
N ARG A 229 -15.78 -2.57 -11.06
CA ARG A 229 -16.32 -3.61 -10.15
C ARG A 229 -15.28 -3.98 -9.08
N PHE A 230 -15.64 -3.86 -7.80
CA PHE A 230 -14.78 -4.32 -6.69
C PHE A 230 -15.36 -5.57 -6.02
N VAL A 231 -14.50 -6.56 -5.77
CA VAL A 231 -14.84 -7.77 -5.03
C VAL A 231 -13.77 -7.95 -3.93
N PRO A 232 -14.07 -7.68 -2.65
CA PRO A 232 -15.38 -7.28 -2.12
C PRO A 232 -15.66 -5.78 -2.34
N GLU A 233 -16.93 -5.39 -2.29
CA GLU A 233 -17.36 -3.98 -2.49
C GLU A 233 -16.69 -3.00 -1.51
N ALA A 234 -16.34 -3.46 -0.31
CA ALA A 234 -15.62 -2.65 0.68
C ALA A 234 -14.27 -2.10 0.16
N GLY A 235 -13.63 -2.78 -0.78
CA GLY A 235 -12.41 -2.32 -1.44
C GLY A 235 -12.59 -0.99 -2.18
N ARG A 236 -13.77 -0.78 -2.79
CA ARG A 236 -14.14 0.48 -3.45
C ARG A 236 -14.07 1.66 -2.49
N ASN A 237 -14.74 1.54 -1.35
CA ASN A 237 -14.80 2.60 -0.34
C ASN A 237 -13.41 2.95 0.20
N ARG A 238 -12.57 1.92 0.39
CA ARG A 238 -11.18 2.08 0.83
C ARG A 238 -10.35 2.86 -0.18
N LEU A 239 -10.40 2.49 -1.46
CA LEU A 239 -9.63 3.19 -2.50
C LEU A 239 -10.16 4.61 -2.73
N HIS A 240 -11.49 4.78 -2.79
CA HIS A 240 -12.14 6.08 -2.96
C HIS A 240 -11.76 7.06 -1.85
N SER A 241 -11.85 6.66 -0.58
CA SER A 241 -11.48 7.52 0.55
C SER A 241 -10.00 7.92 0.53
N MET A 242 -9.12 7.06 0.03
CA MET A 242 -7.70 7.36 -0.10
C MET A 242 -7.43 8.38 -1.21
N ILE A 243 -8.08 8.25 -2.37
CA ILE A 243 -7.93 9.19 -3.49
C ILE A 243 -8.53 10.57 -3.15
N ALA A 244 -9.70 10.60 -2.51
CA ALA A 244 -10.40 11.84 -2.17
C ALA A 244 -9.52 12.79 -1.34
N ASN A 245 -8.74 12.26 -0.41
CA ASN A 245 -7.90 13.03 0.52
C ASN A 245 -6.40 12.98 0.15
N ARG A 246 -6.06 12.46 -1.02
CA ARG A 246 -4.66 12.29 -1.41
C ARG A 246 -4.00 13.65 -1.72
N PRO A 247 -2.84 13.97 -1.10
CA PRO A 247 -2.00 15.08 -1.54
C PRO A 247 -1.28 14.76 -2.84
N ASP A 248 -0.59 15.73 -3.42
CA ASP A 248 0.19 15.51 -4.64
C ASP A 248 1.20 14.38 -4.50
N TRP A 249 1.35 13.60 -5.57
CA TRP A 249 2.15 12.39 -5.53
C TRP A 249 3.62 12.72 -5.81
N CYS A 250 4.46 12.70 -4.76
CA CYS A 250 5.91 12.81 -4.90
C CYS A 250 6.49 11.58 -5.62
N VAL A 251 6.94 11.78 -6.85
CA VAL A 251 7.45 10.72 -7.74
C VAL A 251 8.97 10.68 -7.82
N SER A 252 9.70 11.70 -7.39
CA SER A 252 11.17 11.67 -7.40
C SER A 252 11.77 10.92 -6.23
N ARG A 253 12.90 10.25 -6.48
CA ARG A 253 13.72 9.57 -5.50
C ARG A 253 15.20 9.85 -5.81
N GLN A 254 15.95 10.30 -4.81
CA GLN A 254 17.41 10.48 -4.91
C GLN A 254 18.12 9.13 -4.73
N ARG A 255 17.99 8.26 -5.74
CA ARG A 255 18.54 6.90 -5.77
C ARG A 255 19.23 6.65 -7.11
N ALA A 256 20.19 5.73 -7.10
CA ALA A 256 20.95 5.37 -8.30
C ALA A 256 20.30 4.27 -9.16
N TRP A 257 19.26 3.60 -8.66
CA TRP A 257 18.59 2.50 -9.38
C TRP A 257 17.11 2.80 -9.53
N GLY A 258 16.66 2.98 -10.77
CA GLY A 258 15.28 3.28 -11.16
C GLY A 258 15.24 3.95 -12.53
N VAL A 259 14.04 4.13 -13.09
CA VAL A 259 13.85 4.88 -14.34
C VAL A 259 14.13 6.36 -14.04
N PRO A 260 15.01 7.05 -14.79
CA PRO A 260 15.34 8.45 -14.54
C PRO A 260 14.16 9.38 -14.83
N ILE A 261 14.09 10.49 -14.10
CA ILE A 261 13.25 11.64 -14.47
C ILE A 261 13.99 12.42 -15.56
N THR A 262 13.50 12.33 -16.79
CA THR A 262 14.17 12.83 -18.00
C THR A 262 13.88 14.32 -18.25
N VAL A 263 14.27 15.15 -17.30
CA VAL A 263 14.04 16.60 -17.33
C VAL A 263 15.37 17.35 -17.29
N PHE A 264 15.48 18.41 -18.09
CA PHE A 264 16.51 19.43 -17.96
C PHE A 264 15.93 20.68 -17.28
N ILE A 265 16.69 21.33 -16.39
CA ILE A 265 16.33 22.58 -15.74
C ILE A 265 17.22 23.69 -16.28
N GLU A 266 16.63 24.78 -16.77
CA GLU A 266 17.42 25.94 -17.20
C GLU A 266 18.03 26.65 -15.99
N LYS A 267 19.35 26.88 -15.99
CA LYS A 267 20.06 27.45 -14.83
C LYS A 267 19.67 28.88 -14.51
N SER A 268 19.34 29.67 -15.53
CA SER A 268 19.00 31.09 -15.40
C SER A 268 17.61 31.33 -14.81
N THR A 269 16.62 30.55 -15.24
CA THR A 269 15.20 30.70 -14.85
C THR A 269 14.76 29.70 -13.78
N ARG A 270 15.53 28.64 -13.56
CA ARG A 270 15.19 27.48 -12.72
C ARG A 270 13.91 26.77 -13.17
N GLN A 271 13.50 26.93 -14.42
CA GLN A 271 12.32 26.28 -14.98
C GLN A 271 12.68 24.98 -15.71
N PRO A 272 11.79 23.97 -15.69
CA PRO A 272 11.98 22.78 -16.51
C PRO A 272 11.88 23.10 -17.99
N LEU A 273 12.78 22.54 -18.78
CA LEU A 273 12.72 22.54 -20.23
C LEU A 273 11.53 21.68 -20.68
N ARG A 274 10.59 22.30 -21.40
CA ARG A 274 9.42 21.64 -21.98
C ARG A 274 9.54 21.67 -23.50
N ASP A 275 10.19 20.66 -24.06
CA ASP A 275 10.43 20.54 -25.49
C ASP A 275 10.25 19.08 -25.96
N GLN A 276 9.36 18.88 -26.95
CA GLN A 276 9.02 17.55 -27.44
C GLN A 276 10.18 16.90 -28.22
N GLU A 277 10.97 17.66 -28.97
CA GLU A 277 12.09 17.10 -29.73
C GLU A 277 13.17 16.53 -28.80
N VAL A 278 13.37 17.17 -27.64
CA VAL A 278 14.28 16.66 -26.60
C VAL A 278 13.73 15.36 -26.01
N LEU A 279 12.43 15.31 -25.68
CA LEU A 279 11.78 14.10 -25.17
C LEU A 279 11.83 12.94 -26.17
N ASP A 280 11.63 13.22 -27.47
CA ASP A 280 11.68 12.23 -28.53
C ASP A 280 13.09 11.62 -28.64
N ARG A 281 14.16 12.43 -28.59
CA ARG A 281 15.55 11.92 -28.58
C ARG A 281 15.86 11.08 -27.35
N VAL A 282 15.30 11.43 -26.19
CA VAL A 282 15.42 10.62 -24.97
C VAL A 282 14.73 9.28 -25.16
N TYR A 283 13.50 9.28 -25.68
CA TYR A 283 12.74 8.08 -25.96
C TYR A 283 13.48 7.15 -26.93
N GLU A 284 13.98 7.68 -28.05
CA GLU A 284 14.77 6.93 -29.02
C GLU A 284 16.01 6.29 -28.37
N ALA A 285 16.76 7.05 -27.56
CA ALA A 285 17.90 6.50 -26.83
C ALA A 285 17.50 5.39 -25.85
N PHE A 286 16.35 5.51 -25.18
CA PHE A 286 15.87 4.49 -24.25
C PHE A 286 15.45 3.21 -24.98
N CYS A 287 14.88 3.32 -26.18
CA CYS A 287 14.56 2.16 -27.01
C CYS A 287 15.82 1.42 -27.47
N GLU A 288 16.90 2.13 -27.78
CA GLU A 288 18.14 1.52 -28.29
C GLU A 288 19.05 0.98 -27.19
N GLU A 289 19.20 1.73 -26.09
CA GLU A 289 20.24 1.50 -25.08
C GLU A 289 19.68 1.26 -23.67
N GLY A 290 18.37 1.43 -23.48
CA GLY A 290 17.73 1.40 -22.17
C GLY A 290 17.85 2.73 -21.41
N ALA A 291 17.26 2.76 -20.21
CA ALA A 291 17.19 3.95 -19.37
C ALA A 291 18.58 4.49 -18.92
N ASP A 292 19.59 3.62 -18.90
CA ASP A 292 20.98 3.98 -18.57
C ASP A 292 21.60 4.97 -19.57
N ALA A 293 21.02 5.09 -20.78
CA ALA A 293 21.42 6.09 -21.76
C ALA A 293 21.39 7.51 -21.19
N TRP A 294 20.42 7.81 -20.31
CA TRP A 294 20.32 9.12 -19.66
C TRP A 294 21.58 9.48 -18.87
N PHE A 295 22.17 8.51 -18.17
CA PHE A 295 23.33 8.75 -17.30
C PHE A 295 24.67 8.64 -18.03
N THR A 296 24.70 7.91 -19.14
CA THR A 296 25.94 7.56 -19.84
C THR A 296 26.21 8.42 -21.07
N ARG A 297 25.16 8.95 -21.72
CA ARG A 297 25.31 9.88 -22.86
C ARG A 297 25.56 11.30 -22.39
N ASP A 298 26.17 12.08 -23.28
CA ASP A 298 26.36 13.51 -23.08
C ASP A 298 25.01 14.26 -23.13
N ALA A 299 24.79 15.18 -22.20
CA ALA A 299 23.55 15.98 -22.13
C ALA A 299 23.24 16.71 -23.45
N GLN A 300 24.26 17.14 -24.19
CA GLN A 300 24.13 17.82 -25.47
C GLN A 300 23.47 16.94 -26.54
N TYR A 301 23.61 15.60 -26.44
CA TYR A 301 22.94 14.68 -27.36
C TYR A 301 21.41 14.84 -27.30
N PHE A 302 20.84 14.89 -26.09
CA PHE A 302 19.40 15.03 -25.90
C PHE A 302 18.92 16.44 -26.26
N LEU A 303 19.68 17.45 -25.84
CA LEU A 303 19.39 18.86 -26.08
C LEU A 303 19.46 19.24 -27.57
N GLY A 304 20.29 18.56 -28.36
CA GLY A 304 20.52 18.86 -29.77
C GLY A 304 21.11 20.27 -29.99
N ASP A 305 21.15 20.74 -31.24
CA ASP A 305 21.80 22.02 -31.56
C ASP A 305 21.02 23.28 -31.09
N LYS A 306 19.79 23.09 -30.62
CA LYS A 306 18.88 24.17 -30.22
C LYS A 306 19.25 24.77 -28.87
N TYR A 307 19.89 24.00 -28.00
CA TYR A 307 20.22 24.38 -26.64
C TYR A 307 21.69 24.09 -26.35
N ASN A 308 22.31 24.88 -25.49
CA ASN A 308 23.66 24.61 -25.01
C ASN A 308 23.59 23.90 -23.66
N ALA A 309 24.18 22.71 -23.53
CA ALA A 309 24.19 21.93 -22.29
C ALA A 309 24.74 22.70 -21.09
N GLU A 310 25.63 23.68 -21.30
CA GLU A 310 26.16 24.51 -20.22
C GLU A 310 25.08 25.38 -19.55
N ASP A 311 23.98 25.71 -20.23
CA ASP A 311 22.88 26.51 -19.71
C ASP A 311 21.85 25.68 -18.93
N PHE A 312 21.96 24.35 -18.97
CA PHE A 312 21.00 23.43 -18.36
C PHE A 312 21.64 22.54 -17.30
N GLU A 313 20.82 22.14 -16.33
CA GLU A 313 21.10 21.14 -15.32
C GLU A 313 20.29 19.89 -15.64
N GLN A 314 20.97 18.76 -15.83
CA GLN A 314 20.33 17.47 -16.05
C GLN A 314 19.83 16.90 -14.72
N VAL A 315 18.55 16.59 -14.62
CA VAL A 315 17.99 15.94 -13.44
C VAL A 315 18.50 14.50 -13.35
N THR A 316 18.96 14.11 -12.16
CA THR A 316 19.49 12.76 -11.87
C THR A 316 18.61 11.97 -10.91
N ASP A 317 17.47 12.53 -10.51
CA ASP A 317 16.45 11.80 -9.75
C ASP A 317 15.87 10.65 -10.58
N VAL A 318 15.47 9.58 -9.90
CA VAL A 318 14.72 8.47 -10.49
C VAL A 318 13.26 8.49 -10.03
N LEU A 319 12.39 7.88 -10.82
CA LEU A 319 10.97 7.71 -10.52
C LEU A 319 10.76 6.75 -9.35
N ASP A 320 9.65 6.95 -8.65
CA ASP A 320 9.12 6.08 -7.62
C ASP A 320 8.77 4.72 -8.23
N VAL A 321 9.11 3.62 -7.54
CA VAL A 321 8.82 2.26 -8.03
C VAL A 321 7.31 1.99 -8.21
N TRP A 322 6.46 2.75 -7.52
CA TRP A 322 5.02 2.71 -7.74
C TRP A 322 4.60 3.31 -9.07
N PHE A 323 5.36 4.26 -9.62
CA PHE A 323 5.15 4.77 -10.97
C PHE A 323 5.52 3.70 -12.01
N ASP A 324 6.66 3.03 -11.84
CA ASP A 324 7.09 1.93 -12.72
C ASP A 324 6.04 0.83 -12.78
N SER A 325 5.63 0.31 -11.61
CA SER A 325 4.59 -0.72 -11.53
C SER A 325 3.22 -0.20 -11.98
N GLY A 326 2.89 1.05 -11.67
CA GLY A 326 1.66 1.70 -12.11
C GLY A 326 1.55 1.79 -13.64
N SER A 327 2.67 1.94 -14.34
CA SER A 327 2.73 2.06 -15.80
C SER A 327 2.64 0.70 -16.53
N THR A 328 2.60 -0.43 -15.81
CA THR A 328 2.58 -1.78 -16.41
C THR A 328 1.42 -2.01 -17.37
N HIS A 329 0.27 -1.35 -17.15
CA HIS A 329 -0.85 -1.49 -18.10
C HIS A 329 -0.48 -0.94 -19.49
N ALA A 330 0.39 0.07 -19.57
CA ALA A 330 0.84 0.63 -20.84
C ALA A 330 1.84 -0.31 -21.52
N PHE A 331 2.99 -0.53 -20.90
CA PHE A 331 4.09 -1.26 -21.53
C PHE A 331 3.91 -2.79 -21.54
N VAL A 332 2.88 -3.33 -20.89
CA VAL A 332 2.51 -4.75 -20.98
C VAL A 332 1.21 -4.95 -21.75
N LEU A 333 0.10 -4.33 -21.34
CA LEU A 333 -1.21 -4.64 -21.94
C LEU A 333 -1.41 -3.98 -23.30
N GLU A 334 -0.93 -2.76 -23.51
CA GLU A 334 -1.07 -2.06 -24.81
C GLU A 334 -0.02 -2.56 -25.83
N GLU A 335 1.21 -2.87 -25.39
CA GLU A 335 2.26 -3.33 -26.32
C GLU A 335 2.08 -4.78 -26.81
N ARG A 336 1.55 -5.67 -25.96
CA ARG A 336 1.39 -7.07 -26.31
C ARG A 336 0.09 -7.33 -27.07
N GLN A 337 0.22 -7.76 -28.32
CA GLN A 337 -0.91 -8.07 -29.20
C GLN A 337 -1.82 -9.22 -28.70
N ASP A 338 -1.32 -10.07 -27.79
CA ASP A 338 -2.08 -11.17 -27.19
C ASP A 338 -2.86 -10.76 -25.93
N LEU A 339 -2.78 -9.49 -25.52
CA LEU A 339 -3.45 -8.95 -24.35
C LEU A 339 -4.49 -7.89 -24.74
N LYS A 340 -5.31 -7.52 -23.77
CA LYS A 340 -6.36 -6.51 -23.90
C LYS A 340 -6.13 -5.41 -22.87
N TRP A 341 -6.35 -4.18 -23.29
CA TRP A 341 -6.49 -3.03 -22.40
C TRP A 341 -7.91 -2.45 -22.52
N PRO A 342 -8.58 -2.11 -21.41
CA PRO A 342 -8.18 -2.39 -20.02
C PRO A 342 -8.27 -3.89 -19.68
N ALA A 343 -7.57 -4.30 -18.60
CA ALA A 343 -7.60 -5.68 -18.12
C ALA A 343 -8.98 -6.04 -17.55
N ASP A 344 -9.44 -7.27 -17.77
CA ASP A 344 -10.72 -7.72 -17.21
C ASP A 344 -10.69 -7.82 -15.68
N LEU A 345 -9.52 -8.11 -15.09
CA LEU A 345 -9.35 -8.23 -13.65
C LEU A 345 -7.92 -7.87 -13.20
N TYR A 346 -7.81 -7.06 -12.16
CA TYR A 346 -6.63 -6.97 -11.30
C TYR A 346 -6.89 -7.74 -10.00
N LEU A 347 -5.95 -8.58 -9.57
CA LEU A 347 -6.08 -9.45 -8.39
C LEU A 347 -4.81 -9.40 -7.55
N GLU A 348 -4.90 -8.82 -6.35
CA GLU A 348 -3.79 -8.76 -5.40
C GLU A 348 -4.28 -8.63 -3.95
N GLY A 349 -3.32 -8.62 -3.01
CA GLY A 349 -3.57 -8.44 -1.58
C GLY A 349 -4.10 -7.06 -1.19
N SER A 350 -4.74 -7.00 -0.02
CA SER A 350 -5.38 -5.78 0.50
C SER A 350 -4.45 -4.57 0.67
N ASP A 351 -3.14 -4.76 0.76
CA ASP A 351 -2.12 -3.72 0.77
C ASP A 351 -2.03 -2.93 -0.55
N GLN A 352 -2.41 -3.53 -1.67
CA GLN A 352 -2.29 -2.91 -3.00
C GLN A 352 -3.28 -1.76 -3.24
N HIS A 353 -4.27 -1.55 -2.36
CA HIS A 353 -5.08 -0.33 -2.32
C HIS A 353 -4.26 0.95 -2.04
N ARG A 354 -3.05 0.79 -1.49
CA ARG A 354 -2.06 1.88 -1.30
C ARG A 354 -0.82 1.71 -2.18
N GLY A 355 -0.77 0.64 -2.97
CA GLY A 355 0.33 0.28 -3.85
C GLY A 355 -0.14 0.25 -5.29
N TRP A 356 -0.09 -0.94 -5.89
CA TRP A 356 -0.23 -1.12 -7.33
C TRP A 356 -1.61 -0.77 -7.90
N PHE A 357 -2.72 -1.11 -7.22
CA PHE A 357 -4.06 -0.70 -7.69
C PHE A 357 -4.18 0.83 -7.75
N HIS A 358 -3.58 1.49 -6.75
CA HIS A 358 -3.61 2.92 -6.58
C HIS A 358 -2.77 3.64 -7.63
N SER A 359 -1.51 3.21 -7.81
CA SER A 359 -0.63 3.86 -8.77
C SER A 359 -1.04 3.58 -10.22
N SER A 360 -1.51 2.36 -10.53
CA SER A 360 -2.04 2.04 -11.87
C SER A 360 -3.30 2.85 -12.19
N LEU A 361 -4.18 3.08 -11.21
CA LEU A 361 -5.32 3.96 -11.37
C LEU A 361 -4.90 5.38 -11.72
N LEU A 362 -3.96 5.94 -10.95
CA LEU A 362 -3.51 7.32 -11.12
C LEU A 362 -2.76 7.52 -12.44
N GLU A 363 -1.85 6.62 -12.79
CA GLU A 363 -1.17 6.65 -14.09
C GLU A 363 -2.22 6.65 -15.20
N SER A 364 -3.07 5.63 -15.25
CA SER A 364 -4.03 5.44 -16.33
C SER A 364 -5.07 6.57 -16.39
N CYS A 365 -5.49 7.13 -15.25
CA CYS A 365 -6.38 8.29 -15.26
C CYS A 365 -5.67 9.56 -15.75
N GLY A 366 -4.39 9.73 -15.42
CA GLY A 366 -3.58 10.85 -15.88
C GLY A 366 -3.31 10.83 -17.38
N THR A 367 -3.20 9.63 -17.96
CA THR A 367 -2.77 9.42 -19.35
C THR A 367 -3.92 9.02 -20.29
N ARG A 368 -4.83 8.14 -19.86
CA ARG A 368 -5.96 7.59 -20.65
C ARG A 368 -7.34 8.03 -20.13
N GLY A 369 -7.42 8.67 -18.97
CA GLY A 369 -8.67 9.19 -18.40
C GLY A 369 -9.62 8.16 -17.77
N ARG A 370 -9.20 6.90 -17.60
CA ARG A 370 -9.98 5.84 -16.94
C ARG A 370 -9.08 4.84 -16.20
N ALA A 371 -9.67 3.96 -15.40
CA ALA A 371 -8.95 2.86 -14.75
C ALA A 371 -8.40 1.86 -15.79
N PRO A 372 -7.24 1.22 -15.52
CA PRO A 372 -6.65 0.22 -16.42
C PRO A 372 -7.25 -1.18 -16.23
N TYR A 373 -8.28 -1.32 -15.40
CA TYR A 373 -8.97 -2.56 -15.05
C TYR A 373 -10.49 -2.38 -15.06
N GLU A 374 -11.22 -3.42 -15.45
CA GLU A 374 -12.69 -3.48 -15.38
C GLU A 374 -13.17 -3.98 -14.00
N ALA A 375 -12.38 -4.83 -13.35
CA ALA A 375 -12.63 -5.33 -12.01
C ALA A 375 -11.36 -5.38 -11.14
N VAL A 376 -11.54 -5.28 -9.83
CA VAL A 376 -10.51 -5.49 -8.81
C VAL A 376 -10.98 -6.55 -7.82
N LEU A 377 -10.23 -7.66 -7.73
CA LEU A 377 -10.41 -8.70 -6.73
C LEU A 377 -9.33 -8.53 -5.65
N THR A 378 -9.75 -8.45 -4.39
CA THR A 378 -8.84 -8.30 -3.25
C THR A 378 -8.90 -9.50 -2.35
N HIS A 379 -7.73 -10.04 -1.99
CA HIS A 379 -7.63 -11.05 -0.95
C HIS A 379 -6.93 -10.55 0.33
N GLY A 380 -7.17 -11.23 1.44
CA GLY A 380 -6.49 -11.02 2.71
C GLY A 380 -5.05 -11.54 2.71
N PHE A 381 -4.36 -11.35 3.84
CA PHE A 381 -3.03 -11.88 4.07
C PHE A 381 -3.08 -13.33 4.52
N VAL A 382 -2.01 -14.07 4.26
CA VAL A 382 -1.79 -15.39 4.87
C VAL A 382 -1.08 -15.23 6.21
N LEU A 383 -1.70 -15.75 7.27
CA LEU A 383 -1.23 -15.76 8.65
C LEU A 383 -0.94 -17.19 9.11
N ASP A 384 -0.19 -17.33 10.20
CA ASP A 384 0.02 -18.65 10.82
C ASP A 384 -1.30 -19.21 11.41
N GLY A 385 -1.26 -20.45 11.89
CA GLY A 385 -2.44 -21.12 12.47
C GLY A 385 -3.09 -20.41 13.67
N GLU A 386 -2.32 -19.55 14.36
CA GLU A 386 -2.79 -18.74 15.49
C GLU A 386 -3.25 -17.33 15.05
N GLY A 387 -3.14 -16.99 13.77
CA GLY A 387 -3.51 -15.68 13.24
C GLY A 387 -2.41 -14.63 13.42
N ARG A 388 -1.14 -15.03 13.59
CA ARG A 388 -0.01 -14.10 13.66
C ARG A 388 0.65 -13.95 12.29
N LYS A 389 1.22 -12.77 12.04
CA LYS A 389 2.05 -12.52 10.87
C LYS A 389 3.21 -13.52 10.84
N MET A 390 3.41 -14.16 9.68
CA MET A 390 4.52 -15.09 9.48
C MET A 390 5.85 -14.33 9.40
N SER A 391 6.87 -14.82 10.10
CA SER A 391 8.23 -14.29 9.98
C SER A 391 9.28 -15.38 10.22
N LYS A 392 10.40 -15.28 9.51
CA LYS A 392 11.50 -16.25 9.65
C LYS A 392 12.04 -16.31 11.08
N SER A 393 12.02 -15.19 11.81
CA SER A 393 12.51 -15.12 13.20
C SER A 393 11.59 -15.82 14.20
N LEU A 394 10.27 -15.87 13.92
CA LEU A 394 9.31 -16.58 14.76
C LEU A 394 9.24 -18.09 14.45
N GLY A 395 9.87 -18.54 13.36
CA GLY A 395 9.85 -19.95 12.95
C GLY A 395 8.47 -20.47 12.54
N ASN A 396 7.49 -19.59 12.35
CA ASN A 396 6.09 -19.92 12.04
C ASN A 396 5.77 -19.86 10.52
N VAL A 397 6.79 -19.78 9.67
CA VAL A 397 6.63 -19.72 8.22
C VAL A 397 6.33 -21.11 7.66
N ILE A 398 5.30 -21.21 6.83
CA ILE A 398 5.04 -22.38 6.00
C ILE A 398 5.35 -21.99 4.55
N ALA A 399 6.42 -22.55 3.99
CA ALA A 399 6.79 -22.27 2.61
C ALA A 399 5.92 -23.08 1.63
N PRO A 400 5.42 -22.48 0.54
CA PRO A 400 4.63 -23.20 -0.46
C PRO A 400 5.34 -24.45 -1.01
N ASN A 401 6.65 -24.35 -1.28
CA ASN A 401 7.45 -25.47 -1.78
C ASN A 401 7.49 -26.66 -0.81
N ASP A 402 7.48 -26.42 0.50
CA ASP A 402 7.49 -27.50 1.50
C ASP A 402 6.18 -28.28 1.48
N VAL A 403 5.06 -27.59 1.27
CA VAL A 403 3.73 -28.22 1.12
C VAL A 403 3.66 -28.98 -0.20
N ILE A 404 4.07 -28.35 -1.31
CA ILE A 404 4.05 -28.94 -2.65
C ILE A 404 4.88 -30.24 -2.69
N ASN A 405 6.09 -30.23 -2.14
CA ASN A 405 6.97 -31.40 -2.13
C ASN A 405 6.43 -32.56 -1.28
N LYS A 406 5.67 -32.27 -0.21
CA LYS A 406 5.16 -33.30 0.71
C LYS A 406 3.79 -33.84 0.30
N LEU A 407 2.91 -32.98 -0.19
CA LEU A 407 1.48 -33.28 -0.36
C LEU A 407 0.97 -33.03 -1.78
N GLY A 408 1.74 -32.33 -2.62
CA GLY A 408 1.35 -31.94 -3.97
C GLY A 408 0.71 -30.56 -4.05
N ALA A 409 0.80 -29.94 -5.22
CA ALA A 409 0.31 -28.58 -5.47
C ALA A 409 -1.22 -28.48 -5.35
N ASP A 410 -1.96 -29.51 -5.78
CA ASP A 410 -3.42 -29.54 -5.72
C ASP A 410 -3.96 -29.38 -4.29
N ILE A 411 -3.23 -29.85 -3.27
CA ILE A 411 -3.64 -29.68 -1.86
C ILE A 411 -3.58 -28.22 -1.43
N LEU A 412 -2.54 -27.48 -1.87
CA LEU A 412 -2.41 -26.07 -1.56
C LEU A 412 -3.47 -25.25 -2.32
N ARG A 413 -3.71 -25.56 -3.60
CA ARG A 413 -4.78 -24.93 -4.40
C ARG A 413 -6.16 -25.17 -3.79
N LEU A 414 -6.41 -26.39 -3.33
CA LEU A 414 -7.65 -26.75 -2.66
C LEU A 414 -7.84 -25.96 -1.35
N TRP A 415 -6.78 -25.79 -0.56
CA TRP A 415 -6.82 -24.95 0.65
C TRP A 415 -7.14 -23.48 0.36
N VAL A 416 -6.62 -22.94 -0.75
CA VAL A 416 -6.94 -21.55 -1.14
C VAL A 416 -8.43 -21.42 -1.45
N VAL A 417 -8.97 -22.27 -2.35
CA VAL A 417 -10.37 -22.14 -2.76
C VAL A 417 -11.35 -22.57 -1.67
N SER A 418 -10.94 -23.40 -0.71
CA SER A 418 -11.77 -23.77 0.43
C SER A 418 -11.80 -22.69 1.52
N SER A 419 -11.00 -21.64 1.39
CA SER A 419 -10.96 -20.52 2.33
C SER A 419 -11.75 -19.34 1.78
N ASP A 420 -12.43 -18.59 2.65
CA ASP A 420 -12.93 -17.28 2.29
C ASP A 420 -11.75 -16.30 2.24
N TYR A 421 -11.30 -16.01 1.02
CA TYR A 421 -10.10 -15.21 0.78
C TYR A 421 -10.33 -13.71 0.95
N HIS A 422 -11.58 -13.25 1.16
CA HIS A 422 -11.85 -11.84 1.45
C HIS A 422 -11.25 -11.41 2.80
N ASP A 423 -11.13 -12.36 3.72
CA ASP A 423 -10.50 -12.21 5.02
C ASP A 423 -9.05 -12.74 5.02
N ASP A 424 -8.32 -12.46 6.11
CA ASP A 424 -7.01 -13.05 6.33
C ASP A 424 -7.10 -14.58 6.50
N LEU A 425 -6.32 -15.30 5.70
CA LEU A 425 -6.30 -16.76 5.67
C LEU A 425 -5.34 -17.32 6.71
N ARG A 426 -5.69 -18.44 7.32
CA ARG A 426 -4.81 -19.15 8.27
C ARG A 426 -4.23 -20.41 7.66
N ILE A 427 -2.93 -20.60 7.83
CA ILE A 427 -2.23 -21.82 7.40
C ILE A 427 -1.46 -22.47 8.55
N SER A 428 -1.64 -23.77 8.70
CA SER A 428 -0.87 -24.62 9.62
C SER A 428 -0.69 -26.01 9.01
N HIS A 429 0.27 -26.78 9.52
CA HIS A 429 0.45 -28.17 9.09
C HIS A 429 -0.81 -29.02 9.33
N GLU A 430 -1.53 -28.76 10.43
CA GLU A 430 -2.78 -29.43 10.75
C GLU A 430 -3.89 -29.05 9.75
N ILE A 431 -4.04 -27.75 9.45
CA ILE A 431 -5.02 -27.28 8.46
C ILE A 431 -4.75 -27.94 7.10
N ILE A 432 -3.50 -27.94 6.65
CA ILE A 432 -3.11 -28.54 5.38
C ILE A 432 -3.36 -30.07 5.38
N GLN A 433 -3.07 -30.76 6.50
CA GLN A 433 -3.36 -32.19 6.62
C GLN A 433 -4.86 -32.48 6.50
N ARG A 434 -5.73 -31.67 7.10
CA ARG A 434 -7.20 -31.81 6.94
C ARG A 434 -7.63 -31.65 5.48
N HIS A 435 -6.99 -30.75 4.73
CA HIS A 435 -7.26 -30.58 3.28
C HIS A 435 -6.82 -31.79 2.46
N SER A 436 -5.80 -32.53 2.90
CA SER A 436 -5.44 -33.83 2.30
C SER A 436 -6.58 -34.84 2.40
N ASP A 437 -7.30 -34.88 3.52
CA ASP A 437 -8.44 -35.79 3.70
C ASP A 437 -9.65 -35.37 2.87
N ILE A 438 -9.92 -34.08 2.77
CA ILE A 438 -10.97 -33.53 1.89
C ILE A 438 -10.66 -33.87 0.43
N TYR A 439 -9.42 -33.64 0.00
CA TYR A 439 -8.94 -33.99 -1.33
C TYR A 439 -9.17 -35.48 -1.66
N ARG A 440 -8.83 -36.39 -0.74
CA ARG A 440 -9.03 -37.83 -0.94
C ARG A 440 -10.49 -38.18 -1.28
N ARG A 441 -11.46 -37.45 -0.73
CA ARG A 441 -12.88 -37.68 -1.01
C ARG A 441 -13.25 -37.34 -2.45
N LEU A 442 -12.78 -36.20 -2.96
CA LEU A 442 -12.95 -35.82 -4.37
C LEU A 442 -12.28 -36.84 -5.30
N ARG A 443 -11.01 -37.18 -5.01
CA ARG A 443 -10.24 -38.17 -5.79
C ARG A 443 -10.91 -39.55 -5.79
N ASN A 444 -11.42 -40.01 -4.66
CA ASN A 444 -12.09 -41.30 -4.56
C ASN A 444 -13.39 -41.35 -5.35
N THR A 445 -14.13 -40.24 -5.41
CA THR A 445 -15.34 -40.14 -6.23
C THR A 445 -14.99 -40.30 -7.72
N LEU A 446 -14.00 -39.53 -8.21
CA LEU A 446 -13.49 -39.67 -9.59
C LEU A 446 -12.99 -41.10 -9.88
N ARG A 447 -12.23 -41.69 -8.94
CA ARG A 447 -11.73 -43.07 -9.07
C ARG A 447 -12.87 -44.09 -9.15
N PHE A 448 -13.92 -43.94 -8.35
CA PHE A 448 -15.07 -44.85 -8.38
C PHE A 448 -15.82 -44.76 -9.71
N LEU A 449 -16.04 -43.53 -10.21
CA LEU A 449 -16.65 -43.30 -11.53
C LEU A 449 -15.81 -43.95 -12.63
N LEU A 450 -14.51 -43.67 -12.69
CA LEU A 450 -13.60 -44.25 -13.68
C LEU A 450 -13.62 -45.79 -13.66
N GLY A 451 -13.55 -46.40 -12.47
CA GLY A 451 -13.58 -47.85 -12.33
C GLY A 451 -14.87 -48.49 -12.83
N ASN A 452 -16.02 -47.83 -12.61
CA ASN A 452 -17.32 -48.32 -13.06
C ASN A 452 -17.66 -47.94 -14.50
N LEU A 453 -16.86 -47.07 -15.12
CA LEU A 453 -16.96 -46.70 -16.53
C LEU A 453 -15.90 -47.39 -17.40
N ALA A 454 -15.16 -48.35 -16.85
CA ALA A 454 -14.31 -49.23 -17.65
C ALA A 454 -15.16 -49.91 -18.74
N GLU A 455 -14.64 -49.88 -19.98
CA GLU A 455 -15.28 -50.43 -21.18
C GLU A 455 -16.66 -49.81 -21.51
N PHE A 456 -17.00 -48.66 -20.93
CA PHE A 456 -18.23 -47.96 -21.26
C PHE A 456 -18.21 -47.43 -22.69
N SER A 457 -19.26 -47.72 -23.44
CA SER A 457 -19.40 -47.32 -24.84
C SER A 457 -20.75 -46.64 -25.11
N GLU A 458 -20.86 -45.99 -26.27
CA GLU A 458 -22.08 -45.28 -26.68
C GLU A 458 -23.30 -46.20 -26.77
N GLU A 459 -23.11 -47.49 -27.10
CA GLU A 459 -24.18 -48.48 -27.18
C GLU A 459 -24.82 -48.77 -25.82
N GLU A 460 -24.10 -48.53 -24.72
CA GLU A 460 -24.65 -48.68 -23.37
C GLU A 460 -25.57 -47.52 -22.97
N LYS A 461 -25.49 -46.35 -23.63
CA LYS A 461 -26.25 -45.15 -23.23
C LYS A 461 -27.76 -45.38 -23.26
N VAL A 462 -28.44 -44.78 -22.28
CA VAL A 462 -29.90 -44.80 -22.13
C VAL A 462 -30.43 -43.38 -22.38
N ALA A 463 -31.58 -43.26 -23.08
CA ALA A 463 -32.21 -41.97 -23.33
C ALA A 463 -32.78 -41.36 -22.04
N ASP A 464 -32.78 -40.03 -21.94
CA ASP A 464 -33.13 -39.31 -20.70
C ASP A 464 -34.53 -39.64 -20.18
N ASN A 465 -35.48 -39.85 -21.09
CA ASN A 465 -36.87 -40.21 -20.78
C ASN A 465 -37.04 -41.69 -20.35
N GLU A 466 -36.04 -42.54 -20.56
CA GLU A 466 -36.01 -43.94 -20.16
C GLU A 466 -35.22 -44.15 -18.86
N LEU A 467 -34.59 -43.09 -18.32
CA LEU A 467 -33.85 -43.15 -17.07
C LEU A 467 -34.81 -43.34 -15.88
N PRO A 468 -34.51 -44.27 -14.96
CA PRO A 468 -35.25 -44.38 -13.71
C PRO A 468 -35.16 -43.09 -12.88
N GLU A 469 -36.09 -42.94 -11.94
CA GLU A 469 -36.24 -41.74 -11.10
C GLU A 469 -34.95 -41.33 -10.38
N LEU A 470 -34.21 -42.30 -9.82
CA LEU A 470 -32.95 -42.02 -9.11
C LEU A 470 -31.86 -41.44 -10.04
N GLU A 471 -31.77 -41.92 -11.28
CA GLU A 471 -30.86 -41.39 -12.29
C GLU A 471 -31.25 -39.96 -12.71
N ARG A 472 -32.55 -39.73 -12.91
CA ARG A 472 -33.09 -38.39 -13.22
C ARG A 472 -32.82 -37.41 -12.08
N TRP A 473 -32.94 -37.85 -10.83
CA TRP A 473 -32.60 -37.02 -9.67
C TRP A 473 -31.13 -36.58 -9.69
N VAL A 474 -30.18 -37.47 -10.01
CA VAL A 474 -28.76 -37.07 -10.13
C VAL A 474 -28.55 -36.06 -11.26
N LEU A 475 -29.22 -36.22 -12.40
CA LEU A 475 -29.14 -35.25 -13.49
C LEU A 475 -29.72 -33.89 -13.10
N HIS A 476 -30.82 -33.88 -12.34
CA HIS A 476 -31.36 -32.67 -11.75
C HIS A 476 -30.34 -32.00 -10.80
N ARG A 477 -29.67 -32.76 -9.93
CA ARG A 477 -28.57 -32.24 -9.09
C ARG A 477 -27.43 -31.64 -9.92
N LEU A 478 -27.05 -32.26 -11.04
CA LEU A 478 -26.03 -31.71 -11.95
C LEU A 478 -26.45 -30.37 -12.57
N SER A 479 -27.72 -30.20 -12.95
CA SER A 479 -28.22 -28.92 -13.48
C SER A 479 -28.09 -27.79 -12.46
N HIS A 480 -28.44 -28.05 -11.20
CA HIS A 480 -28.26 -27.08 -10.11
C HIS A 480 -26.78 -26.74 -9.84
N LEU A 481 -25.90 -27.74 -9.93
CA LEU A 481 -24.47 -27.50 -9.76
C LEU A 481 -23.87 -26.69 -10.91
N ASP A 482 -24.31 -26.89 -12.15
CA ASP A 482 -23.84 -26.10 -13.29
C ASP A 482 -24.20 -24.62 -13.13
N ASP A 483 -25.46 -24.33 -12.79
CA ASP A 483 -25.93 -22.96 -12.50
C ASP A 483 -25.09 -22.32 -11.39
N MET A 484 -24.84 -23.07 -10.31
CA MET A 484 -24.05 -22.62 -9.17
C MET A 484 -22.59 -22.36 -9.56
N VAL A 485 -21.91 -23.31 -10.21
CA VAL A 485 -20.51 -23.19 -10.64
C VAL A 485 -20.33 -21.97 -11.54
N ARG A 486 -21.23 -21.75 -12.50
CA ARG A 486 -21.19 -20.60 -13.41
C ARG A 486 -21.34 -19.29 -12.63
N LYS A 487 -22.32 -19.21 -11.75
CA LYS A 487 -22.56 -18.03 -10.92
C LYS A 487 -21.36 -17.72 -10.02
N THR A 488 -20.88 -18.69 -9.26
CA THR A 488 -19.75 -18.51 -8.36
C THR A 488 -18.47 -18.15 -9.10
N THR A 489 -18.26 -18.69 -10.31
CA THR A 489 -17.11 -18.30 -11.15
C THR A 489 -17.21 -16.84 -11.61
N ALA A 490 -18.39 -16.40 -12.06
CA ALA A 490 -18.62 -15.02 -12.48
C ALA A 490 -18.54 -14.01 -11.31
N ASP A 491 -18.87 -14.46 -10.10
CA ASP A 491 -18.83 -13.68 -8.86
C ASP A 491 -17.50 -13.79 -8.11
N TYR A 492 -16.56 -14.59 -8.62
CA TYR A 492 -15.30 -14.98 -7.97
C TYR A 492 -15.48 -15.72 -6.63
N ASP A 493 -16.68 -16.18 -6.26
CA ASP A 493 -16.96 -16.91 -5.01
C ASP A 493 -16.54 -18.40 -5.09
N PHE A 494 -15.23 -18.63 -5.16
CA PHE A 494 -14.67 -19.98 -5.24
C PHE A 494 -14.86 -20.81 -3.96
N HIS A 495 -15.12 -20.16 -2.83
CA HIS A 495 -15.40 -20.82 -1.55
C HIS A 495 -16.72 -21.58 -1.59
N SER A 496 -17.80 -20.89 -1.99
CA SER A 496 -19.10 -21.52 -2.14
C SER A 496 -19.07 -22.62 -3.21
N MET A 497 -18.37 -22.37 -4.33
CA MET A 497 -18.19 -23.38 -5.38
C MET A 497 -17.58 -24.68 -4.83
N PHE A 498 -16.51 -24.56 -4.05
CA PHE A 498 -15.84 -25.71 -3.45
C PHE A 498 -16.75 -26.46 -2.47
N ILE A 499 -17.47 -25.75 -1.59
CA ILE A 499 -18.36 -26.36 -0.60
C ILE A 499 -19.41 -27.23 -1.29
N GLU A 500 -20.08 -26.68 -2.30
CA GLU A 500 -21.15 -27.38 -3.01
C GLU A 500 -20.63 -28.61 -3.78
N LEU A 501 -19.51 -28.49 -4.50
CA LEU A 501 -18.90 -29.62 -5.21
C LEU A 501 -18.45 -30.73 -4.24
N HIS A 502 -17.87 -30.35 -3.10
CA HIS A 502 -17.47 -31.30 -2.07
C HIS A 502 -18.68 -31.99 -1.43
N ASN A 503 -19.74 -31.24 -1.12
CA ASN A 503 -20.98 -31.80 -0.57
C ASN A 503 -21.65 -32.76 -1.54
N PHE A 504 -21.72 -32.43 -2.83
CA PHE A 504 -22.21 -33.32 -3.86
C PHE A 504 -21.43 -34.65 -3.91
N CYS A 505 -20.09 -34.57 -3.90
CA CYS A 505 -19.26 -35.78 -3.89
C CYS A 505 -19.47 -36.61 -2.61
N ALA A 506 -19.59 -35.95 -1.45
CA ALA A 506 -19.66 -36.61 -0.16
C ALA A 506 -21.05 -37.22 0.13
N LEU A 507 -22.10 -36.45 -0.06
CA LEU A 507 -23.47 -36.77 0.35
C LEU A 507 -24.23 -37.44 -0.79
N ASP A 508 -24.41 -36.71 -1.89
CA ASP A 508 -25.26 -37.14 -3.01
C ASP A 508 -24.65 -38.34 -3.73
N MET A 509 -23.34 -38.30 -4.00
CA MET A 509 -22.64 -39.36 -4.71
C MET A 509 -22.20 -40.49 -3.77
N SER A 510 -21.26 -40.24 -2.87
CA SER A 510 -20.62 -41.31 -2.11
C SER A 510 -21.55 -41.98 -1.09
N ALA A 511 -22.31 -41.20 -0.31
CA ALA A 511 -23.12 -41.74 0.78
C ALA A 511 -24.50 -42.26 0.33
N PHE A 512 -24.98 -41.80 -0.83
CA PHE A 512 -26.32 -42.11 -1.31
C PHE A 512 -26.31 -42.84 -2.67
N TYR A 513 -26.10 -42.12 -3.78
CA TYR A 513 -26.32 -42.68 -5.12
C TYR A 513 -25.40 -43.86 -5.44
N LEU A 514 -24.09 -43.69 -5.26
CA LEU A 514 -23.11 -44.73 -5.58
C LEU A 514 -23.25 -45.94 -4.65
N ASP A 515 -23.63 -45.73 -3.39
CA ASP A 515 -23.84 -46.84 -2.46
C ASP A 515 -25.06 -47.68 -2.85
N ILE A 516 -26.18 -47.04 -3.17
CA ILE A 516 -27.40 -47.70 -3.67
C ILE A 516 -27.11 -48.43 -5.00
N ARG A 517 -26.31 -47.83 -5.89
CA ARG A 517 -26.04 -48.39 -7.23
C ARG A 517 -24.96 -49.46 -7.27
N LYS A 518 -24.23 -49.74 -6.18
CA LYS A 518 -23.32 -50.90 -6.12
C LYS A 518 -24.03 -52.22 -6.45
N ASP A 519 -25.23 -52.42 -5.93
CA ASP A 519 -26.02 -53.63 -6.22
C ASP A 519 -26.28 -53.78 -7.74
N ALA A 520 -26.75 -52.72 -8.40
CA ALA A 520 -27.00 -52.74 -9.83
C ALA A 520 -25.71 -52.89 -10.65
N LEU A 521 -24.63 -52.23 -10.25
CA LEU A 521 -23.36 -52.26 -10.97
C LEU A 521 -22.69 -53.63 -10.90
N TYR A 522 -22.79 -54.32 -9.76
CA TYR A 522 -22.05 -55.55 -9.49
C TYR A 522 -22.86 -56.83 -9.69
N CYS A 523 -24.18 -56.76 -9.53
CA CYS A 523 -25.04 -57.95 -9.55
C CYS A 523 -25.88 -58.06 -10.83
N ASP A 524 -26.25 -56.94 -11.48
CA ASP A 524 -27.09 -57.01 -12.68
C ASP A 524 -26.31 -57.44 -13.92
N ALA A 525 -27.00 -58.07 -14.86
CA ALA A 525 -26.47 -58.34 -16.19
C ALA A 525 -26.07 -57.03 -16.90
N PRO A 526 -25.01 -57.03 -17.73
CA PRO A 526 -24.57 -55.85 -18.49
C PRO A 526 -25.67 -55.17 -19.33
N SER A 527 -26.63 -55.95 -19.82
CA SER A 527 -27.77 -55.48 -20.62
C SER A 527 -28.94 -54.91 -19.81
N SER A 528 -28.92 -55.01 -18.48
CA SER A 528 -29.97 -54.49 -17.61
C SER A 528 -30.11 -52.97 -17.77
N LEU A 529 -31.36 -52.50 -17.96
CA LEU A 529 -31.66 -51.07 -18.03
C LEU A 529 -31.14 -50.33 -16.79
N ARG A 530 -31.29 -50.93 -15.60
CA ARG A 530 -30.86 -50.34 -14.32
C ARG A 530 -29.34 -50.10 -14.29
N ARG A 531 -28.55 -51.07 -14.75
CA ARG A 531 -27.09 -50.95 -14.82
C ARG A 531 -26.65 -49.96 -15.89
N ARG A 532 -27.24 -50.02 -17.09
CA ARG A 532 -26.95 -49.12 -18.20
C ARG A 532 -27.29 -47.66 -17.87
N ALA A 533 -28.45 -47.43 -17.24
CA ALA A 533 -28.87 -46.11 -16.78
C ALA A 533 -27.89 -45.54 -15.74
N ALA A 534 -27.49 -46.35 -14.75
CA ALA A 534 -26.52 -45.94 -13.75
C ALA A 534 -25.16 -45.54 -14.38
N ARG A 535 -24.64 -46.36 -15.32
CA ARG A 535 -23.40 -46.05 -16.06
C ARG A 535 -23.53 -44.82 -16.96
N THR A 536 -24.70 -44.62 -17.60
CA THR A 536 -24.99 -43.42 -18.41
C THR A 536 -24.92 -42.14 -17.56
N VAL A 537 -25.50 -42.15 -16.36
CA VAL A 537 -25.42 -41.01 -15.44
C VAL A 537 -24.02 -40.84 -14.86
N MET A 538 -23.31 -41.93 -14.53
CA MET A 538 -21.92 -41.85 -14.06
C MET A 538 -20.99 -41.20 -15.09
N ASP A 539 -21.18 -41.49 -16.38
CA ASP A 539 -20.45 -40.86 -17.49
C ASP A 539 -20.66 -39.34 -17.47
N ARG A 540 -21.91 -38.90 -17.39
CA ARG A 540 -22.28 -37.47 -17.32
C ARG A 540 -21.74 -36.78 -16.07
N VAL A 541 -21.84 -37.44 -14.91
CA VAL A 541 -21.29 -36.93 -13.65
C VAL A 541 -19.78 -36.79 -13.76
N PHE A 542 -19.09 -37.80 -14.31
CA PHE A 542 -17.64 -37.74 -14.49
C PHE A 542 -17.24 -36.56 -15.36
N ASP A 543 -17.87 -36.40 -16.53
CA ASP A 543 -17.53 -35.36 -17.49
C ASP A 543 -17.77 -33.94 -16.95
N CYS A 544 -18.88 -33.72 -16.23
CA CYS A 544 -19.12 -32.44 -15.56
C CYS A 544 -18.13 -32.18 -14.41
N LEU A 545 -17.99 -33.16 -13.51
CA LEU A 545 -17.19 -33.00 -12.28
C LEU A 545 -15.70 -32.81 -12.59
N VAL A 546 -15.14 -33.55 -13.55
CA VAL A 546 -13.72 -33.43 -13.90
C VAL A 546 -13.41 -32.05 -14.50
N ARG A 547 -14.33 -31.50 -15.33
CA ARG A 547 -14.20 -30.17 -15.92
C ARG A 547 -14.34 -29.07 -14.86
N TRP A 548 -15.32 -29.16 -13.95
CA TRP A 548 -15.50 -28.18 -12.88
C TRP A 548 -14.35 -28.18 -11.86
N LEU A 549 -13.72 -29.33 -11.60
CA LEU A 549 -12.57 -29.42 -10.71
C LEU A 549 -11.26 -28.97 -11.38
N ALA A 550 -11.17 -28.95 -12.71
CA ALA A 550 -9.93 -28.68 -13.44
C ALA A 550 -9.24 -27.33 -13.11
N PRO A 551 -9.95 -26.20 -12.93
CA PRO A 551 -9.31 -24.92 -12.57
C PRO A 551 -8.63 -24.95 -11.20
N VAL A 552 -9.06 -25.83 -10.29
CA VAL A 552 -8.54 -25.94 -8.92
C VAL A 552 -7.56 -27.09 -8.78
N LEU A 553 -8.01 -28.30 -9.10
CA LEU A 553 -7.26 -29.56 -8.98
C LEU A 553 -6.62 -29.93 -10.31
N CYS A 554 -5.75 -29.04 -10.82
CA CYS A 554 -5.27 -29.10 -12.19
C CYS A 554 -4.62 -30.44 -12.55
N PHE A 555 -3.83 -31.00 -11.63
CA PHE A 555 -3.12 -32.25 -11.88
C PHE A 555 -4.05 -33.46 -11.76
N THR A 556 -4.89 -33.48 -10.73
CA THR A 556 -5.80 -34.60 -10.46
C THR A 556 -6.91 -34.69 -11.51
N ALA A 557 -7.46 -33.55 -11.95
CA ALA A 557 -8.47 -33.53 -13.00
C ALA A 557 -7.91 -34.02 -14.34
N ASP A 558 -6.70 -33.58 -14.71
CA ASP A 558 -6.05 -34.01 -15.95
C ASP A 558 -5.62 -35.49 -15.90
N GLU A 559 -5.15 -35.97 -14.75
CA GLU A 559 -4.88 -37.39 -14.51
C GLU A 559 -6.15 -38.24 -14.71
N ALA A 560 -7.28 -37.82 -14.11
CA ALA A 560 -8.56 -38.50 -14.24
C ALA A 560 -9.08 -38.48 -15.69
N TRP A 561 -8.94 -37.34 -16.36
CA TRP A 561 -9.31 -37.16 -17.77
C TRP A 561 -8.53 -38.10 -18.69
N ARG A 562 -7.20 -38.11 -18.57
CA ARG A 562 -6.30 -38.96 -19.38
C ARG A 562 -6.52 -40.44 -19.13
N ALA A 563 -6.88 -40.82 -17.91
CA ALA A 563 -7.25 -42.19 -17.59
C ALA A 563 -8.52 -42.65 -18.33
N ARG A 564 -9.43 -41.73 -18.69
CA ARG A 564 -10.65 -42.02 -19.45
C ARG A 564 -10.48 -41.92 -20.97
N TYR A 565 -9.89 -40.82 -21.44
CA TYR A 565 -9.89 -40.46 -22.85
C TYR A 565 -8.53 -40.66 -23.54
N GLY A 566 -7.51 -41.08 -22.79
CA GLY A 566 -6.17 -41.36 -23.32
C GLY A 566 -5.15 -40.25 -23.05
N ALA A 567 -3.87 -40.63 -23.17
CA ALA A 567 -2.75 -39.82 -22.72
C ALA A 567 -2.51 -38.54 -23.53
N ASP A 568 -3.02 -38.47 -24.76
CA ASP A 568 -2.84 -37.35 -25.70
C ASP A 568 -3.92 -36.26 -25.60
N SER A 569 -4.88 -36.41 -24.68
CA SER A 569 -5.95 -35.44 -24.42
C SER A 569 -5.73 -34.73 -23.08
N SER A 570 -6.30 -33.54 -22.90
CA SER A 570 -6.24 -32.81 -21.63
C SER A 570 -7.55 -32.09 -21.35
N VAL A 571 -8.01 -32.17 -20.10
CA VAL A 571 -9.21 -31.43 -19.63
C VAL A 571 -9.01 -29.92 -19.71
N HIS A 572 -7.77 -29.43 -19.73
CA HIS A 572 -7.47 -27.99 -19.82
C HIS A 572 -7.63 -27.43 -21.23
N SER A 573 -7.86 -28.28 -22.24
CA SER A 573 -8.20 -27.87 -23.61
C SER A 573 -9.71 -27.88 -23.87
N GLU A 574 -10.51 -28.12 -22.82
CA GLU A 574 -11.93 -28.34 -22.89
C GLU A 574 -12.71 -27.20 -22.23
N THR A 575 -13.93 -26.92 -22.71
CA THR A 575 -14.84 -25.96 -22.08
C THR A 575 -15.69 -26.63 -20.99
N PHE A 576 -16.28 -25.85 -20.09
CA PHE A 576 -17.38 -26.39 -19.28
C PHE A 576 -18.52 -26.85 -20.17
N ASN A 577 -19.08 -28.02 -19.88
CA ASN A 577 -20.17 -28.59 -20.65
C ASN A 577 -21.41 -27.71 -20.59
N THR A 578 -22.21 -27.75 -21.65
CA THR A 578 -23.59 -27.26 -21.57
C THR A 578 -24.45 -28.37 -20.99
N VAL A 579 -24.98 -28.17 -19.78
CA VAL A 579 -25.93 -29.11 -19.18
C VAL A 579 -27.29 -28.96 -19.87
N SER A 580 -27.97 -30.08 -20.15
CA SER A 580 -29.26 -30.07 -20.83
C SER A 580 -30.36 -29.50 -19.93
N ASP A 581 -31.15 -28.55 -20.45
CA ASP A 581 -32.34 -28.02 -19.76
C ASP A 581 -33.33 -29.13 -19.35
N GLY A 582 -33.36 -30.23 -20.11
CA GLY A 582 -34.20 -31.38 -19.84
C GLY A 582 -33.82 -32.20 -18.60
N TRP A 583 -32.68 -31.90 -17.97
CA TRP A 583 -32.27 -32.55 -16.72
C TRP A 583 -32.90 -31.93 -15.49
N LYS A 584 -33.39 -30.69 -15.59
CA LYS A 584 -34.02 -30.00 -14.47
C LYS A 584 -35.46 -30.48 -14.30
N ASP A 585 -35.73 -31.05 -13.13
CA ASP A 585 -37.05 -31.54 -12.75
C ASP A 585 -37.33 -31.23 -11.27
N ASP A 586 -38.00 -30.10 -11.03
CA ASP A 586 -38.27 -29.59 -9.66
C ASP A 586 -39.27 -30.48 -8.86
N ALA A 587 -39.82 -31.53 -9.48
CA ALA A 587 -40.73 -32.47 -8.81
C ALA A 587 -40.02 -33.67 -8.15
N LEU A 588 -38.71 -33.86 -8.43
CA LEU A 588 -37.83 -34.88 -7.85
C LEU A 588 -37.11 -34.34 -6.59
#